data_AF-A0A1Y1MXF3-F1
#
_entry.id   AF-A0A1Y1MXF3-F1
#
_cell.length_a   1.000
_cell.length_b   1.000
_cell.length_c   1.000
_cell.angle_alpha   90.00
_cell.angle_beta   90.00
_cell.angle_gamma   90.00
#
_symmetry.space_group_name_H-M   'P 1'
#
loop_
_entity.id
_entity.type
_entity.pdbx_description
1 polymer ?
#
loop_
_entity_poly.entity_id
_entity_poly.type
_entity_poly.pdbx_seq_one_letter_code
_entity_poly.pdbx_strand_id
1 'polypeptide(L)'
;ETDENNGTAHFLEHLAFKGTAKRSQQQLELEIENMGGHLNAYTSRENTVYFAKAFNSDVPQCVDILSDILQNSKLEESAIERERDVILRESEEVEKQVEEVVFDHLHATAFQH
;
A
#
# COMPACT_ATOMS: atom_id res chain seq x y z
N GLU A 1 -11.93 -6.77 -8.40
CA GLU A 1 -10.87 -7.32 -9.28
C GLU A 1 -11.50 -8.34 -10.22
N THR A 2 -10.80 -8.73 -11.28
CA THR A 2 -11.10 -9.94 -12.07
C THR A 2 -10.24 -11.09 -11.55
N ASP A 3 -10.61 -12.34 -11.88
CA ASP A 3 -9.81 -13.51 -11.47
C ASP A 3 -8.34 -13.42 -11.91
N GLU A 4 -8.07 -12.81 -13.07
CA GLU A 4 -6.71 -12.63 -13.61
C GLU A 4 -5.86 -11.59 -12.87
N ASN A 5 -6.47 -10.69 -12.08
CA ASN A 5 -5.78 -9.58 -11.42
C ASN A 5 -6.09 -9.48 -9.92
N ASN A 6 -6.59 -10.58 -9.32
CA ASN A 6 -6.79 -10.68 -7.89
C ASN A 6 -5.45 -10.45 -7.15
N GLY A 7 -5.47 -9.54 -6.17
CA GLY A 7 -4.28 -9.13 -5.42
C GLY A 7 -3.56 -7.90 -5.99
N THR A 8 -4.01 -7.34 -7.12
CA THR A 8 -3.44 -6.11 -7.69
C THR A 8 -3.61 -4.93 -6.75
N ALA A 9 -4.73 -4.82 -6.03
CA ALA A 9 -4.96 -3.72 -5.10
C ALA A 9 -3.94 -3.73 -3.94
N HIS A 10 -3.72 -4.89 -3.32
CA HIS A 10 -2.71 -5.07 -2.27
C HIS A 10 -1.29 -4.84 -2.80
N PHE A 11 -0.99 -5.35 -4.00
CA PHE A 11 0.31 -5.13 -4.62
C PHE A 11 0.58 -3.64 -4.91
N LEU A 12 -0.44 -2.91 -5.40
CA LEU A 12 -0.33 -1.48 -5.67
C LEU A 12 -0.12 -0.67 -4.40
N GLU A 13 -0.73 -1.07 -3.28
CA GLU A 13 -0.48 -0.48 -1.97
C GLU A 13 1.00 -0.53 -1.58
N HIS A 14 1.63 -1.71 -1.69
CA HIS A 14 3.06 -1.89 -1.41
C HIS A 14 3.95 -1.05 -2.33
N LEU A 15 3.58 -0.93 -3.60
CA LEU A 15 4.35 -0.20 -4.59
C LEU A 15 4.18 1.32 -4.49
N ALA A 16 3.07 1.81 -3.95
CA ALA A 16 2.76 3.24 -3.92
C ALA A 16 3.87 4.08 -3.29
N PHE A 17 4.59 3.53 -2.30
CA PHE A 17 5.65 4.23 -1.58
C PHE A 17 7.06 4.01 -2.14
N LYS A 18 7.23 3.25 -3.23
CA LYS A 18 8.56 2.90 -3.78
C LYS A 18 9.16 3.95 -4.72
N GLY A 19 8.55 5.14 -4.75
CA GLY A 19 9.02 6.31 -5.48
C GLY A 19 8.09 6.74 -6.61
N THR A 20 8.28 7.98 -7.03
CA THR A 20 7.53 8.65 -8.10
C THR A 20 8.45 9.13 -9.21
N ALA A 21 7.87 9.76 -10.23
CA ALA A 21 8.62 10.48 -11.23
C ALA A 21 9.52 11.58 -10.63
N LYS A 22 9.05 12.26 -9.57
CA LYS A 22 9.72 13.41 -8.97
C LYS A 22 10.62 13.05 -7.79
N ARG A 23 10.28 12.01 -7.03
CA ARG A 23 10.92 11.66 -5.75
C ARG A 23 11.32 10.19 -5.74
N SER A 24 12.53 9.89 -5.29
CA SER A 24 12.89 8.51 -4.94
C SER A 24 12.17 8.06 -3.66
N GLN A 25 12.09 6.76 -3.42
CA GLN A 25 11.59 6.21 -2.15
C GLN A 25 12.27 6.86 -0.93
N GLN A 26 13.60 6.94 -0.93
CA GLN A 26 14.37 7.54 0.16
C GLN A 26 14.04 9.03 0.37
N GLN A 27 13.78 9.76 -0.72
CA GLN A 27 13.37 11.17 -0.62
C GLN A 27 11.97 11.31 -0.02
N LEU A 28 11.02 10.45 -0.41
CA LEU A 28 9.68 10.42 0.19
C LEU A 28 9.73 10.15 1.70
N GLU A 29 10.47 9.10 2.09
CA GLU A 29 10.64 8.72 3.49
C GLU A 29 11.26 9.87 4.30
N LEU A 30 12.36 10.43 3.82
CA LEU A 30 13.07 11.52 4.49
C LEU A 30 12.24 12.82 4.57
N GLU A 31 11.49 13.14 3.52
CA GLU A 31 10.62 14.33 3.49
C GLU A 31 9.51 14.22 4.55
N ILE A 32 8.85 13.05 4.65
CA ILE A 32 7.82 12.78 5.66
C ILE A 32 8.40 12.79 7.08
N GLU A 33 9.53 12.11 7.30
CA GLU A 33 10.18 12.05 8.62
C GLU A 33 10.65 13.43 9.11
N ASN A 34 11.21 14.26 8.23
CA ASN A 34 11.66 15.60 8.59
C ASN A 34 10.53 16.53 9.04
N MET A 35 9.31 16.30 8.55
CA MET A 35 8.11 17.01 9.00
C MET A 35 7.54 16.42 10.31
N GLY A 36 8.11 15.32 10.82
CA GLY A 36 7.50 14.54 11.89
C GLY A 36 6.16 13.93 11.49
N GLY A 37 5.93 13.78 10.18
CA GLY A 37 4.71 13.21 9.63
C GLY A 37 4.75 11.68 9.62
N HIS A 38 3.59 11.09 9.40
CA HIS A 38 3.44 9.66 9.19
C HIS A 38 2.55 9.42 7.97
N LEU A 39 3.09 8.72 6.98
CA LEU A 39 2.39 8.31 5.77
C LEU A 39 2.08 6.83 5.87
N ASN A 40 0.87 6.40 5.50
CA ASN A 40 0.53 4.98 5.46
C ASN A 40 -0.56 4.70 4.42
N ALA A 41 -0.73 3.43 4.10
CA ALA A 41 -1.86 2.93 3.34
C ALA A 41 -2.43 1.65 3.94
N TYR A 42 -3.65 1.32 3.53
CA TYR A 42 -4.23 -0.02 3.69
C TYR A 42 -5.29 -0.26 2.63
N THR A 43 -5.45 -1.52 2.25
CA THR A 43 -6.44 -1.99 1.30
C THR A 43 -7.39 -2.98 1.95
N SER A 44 -8.67 -2.87 1.61
CA SER A 44 -9.68 -3.87 1.90
C SER A 44 -10.37 -4.30 0.61
N ARG A 45 -11.38 -5.16 0.72
CA ARG A 45 -12.13 -5.69 -0.42
C ARG A 45 -12.81 -4.60 -1.26
N GLU A 46 -13.22 -3.50 -0.64
CA GLU A 46 -14.01 -2.45 -1.30
C GLU A 46 -13.38 -1.04 -1.28
N ASN A 47 -12.30 -0.84 -0.52
CA ASN A 47 -11.64 0.46 -0.43
C ASN A 47 -10.13 0.33 -0.27
N THR A 48 -9.41 1.31 -0.83
CA THR A 48 -8.00 1.54 -0.55
C THR A 48 -7.84 2.94 0.00
N VAL A 49 -7.10 3.06 1.10
CA VAL A 49 -6.89 4.33 1.80
C VAL A 49 -5.41 4.65 1.81
N TYR A 50 -5.05 5.80 1.22
CA TYR A 50 -3.74 6.41 1.37
C TYR A 50 -3.90 7.66 2.22
N PHE A 51 -3.16 7.76 3.33
CA PHE A 51 -3.33 8.88 4.26
C PHE A 51 -2.02 9.35 4.86
N ALA A 52 -2.00 10.61 5.26
CA ALA A 52 -0.89 11.22 5.98
C ALA A 52 -1.41 11.85 7.28
N LYS A 53 -0.65 11.67 8.36
CA LYS A 53 -0.80 12.42 9.63
C LYS A 53 0.37 13.39 9.71
N ALA A 54 0.10 14.67 9.90
CA ALA A 54 1.13 15.70 9.97
C ALA A 54 0.64 16.90 10.81
N PHE A 55 1.56 17.80 11.14
CA PHE A 55 1.21 19.07 11.76
C PHE A 55 0.45 19.97 10.77
N ASN A 56 -0.32 20.92 11.31
CA ASN A 56 -1.16 21.82 10.50
C ASN A 56 -0.34 22.60 9.45
N SER A 57 0.87 23.04 9.81
CA SER A 57 1.80 23.72 8.91
C SER A 57 2.16 22.92 7.66
N ASP A 58 2.15 21.59 7.74
CA ASP A 58 2.71 20.69 6.75
C ASP A 58 1.62 20.00 5.90
N VAL A 59 0.34 20.27 6.18
CA VAL A 59 -0.79 19.75 5.41
C VAL A 59 -0.65 20.02 3.90
N PRO A 60 -0.28 21.23 3.43
CA PRO A 60 -0.09 21.47 2.00
C PRO A 60 0.96 20.56 1.36
N GLN A 61 2.04 20.27 2.09
CA GLN A 61 3.13 19.41 1.63
C GLN A 61 2.69 17.94 1.61
N CYS A 62 1.95 17.47 2.62
CA CYS A 62 1.39 16.12 2.62
C CYS A 62 0.40 15.90 1.46
N VAL A 63 -0.41 16.91 1.11
CA VAL A 63 -1.32 16.82 -0.04
C VAL A 63 -0.54 16.71 -1.36
N ASP A 64 0.55 17.47 -1.52
CA ASP A 64 1.42 17.33 -2.70
C ASP A 64 2.05 15.94 -2.79
N ILE A 65 2.57 15.41 -1.67
CA ILE A 65 3.16 14.07 -1.60
C ILE A 65 2.13 12.99 -1.96
N LEU A 66 0.94 13.02 -1.35
CA LEU A 66 -0.13 12.07 -1.65
C LEU A 66 -0.57 12.16 -3.11
N SER A 67 -0.71 13.39 -3.64
CA SER A 67 -1.06 13.60 -5.05
C SER A 67 -0.01 13.04 -5.99
N ASP A 68 1.28 13.17 -5.65
CA ASP A 68 2.38 12.68 -6.47
C ASP A 68 2.46 11.15 -6.46
N ILE A 69 2.26 10.52 -5.31
CA ILE A 69 2.18 9.06 -5.17
C ILE A 69 1.02 8.50 -6.00
N LEU A 70 -0.18 9.08 -5.86
CA LEU A 70 -1.37 8.55 -6.53
C LEU A 70 -1.33 8.70 -8.06
N GLN A 71 -0.63 9.71 -8.58
CA GLN A 71 -0.65 10.02 -10.03
C GLN A 71 0.65 9.64 -10.75
N ASN A 72 1.79 9.65 -10.06
CA ASN A 72 3.11 9.57 -10.69
C ASN A 72 4.01 8.48 -10.09
N SER A 73 3.46 7.50 -9.36
CA SER A 73 4.25 6.38 -8.85
C SER A 73 4.93 5.59 -9.97
N LYS A 74 6.21 5.24 -9.73
CA LYS A 74 7.00 4.43 -10.65
C LYS A 74 6.90 2.96 -10.27
N LEU A 75 6.41 2.15 -11.20
CA LEU A 75 6.33 0.70 -11.06
C LEU A 75 7.56 0.06 -11.70
N GLU A 76 8.72 0.25 -11.08
CA GLU A 76 9.99 -0.33 -11.55
C GLU A 76 9.98 -1.86 -11.35
N GLU A 77 10.38 -2.62 -12.37
CA GLU A 77 10.42 -4.09 -12.33
C GLU A 77 11.19 -4.62 -11.11
N SER A 78 12.33 -3.98 -10.78
CA SER A 78 13.13 -4.39 -9.63
C SER A 78 12.46 -4.15 -8.27
N ALA A 79 11.51 -3.20 -8.19
CA ALA A 79 10.72 -2.95 -6.99
C ALA A 79 9.55 -3.95 -6.92
N ILE A 80 8.93 -4.24 -8.07
CA ILE A 80 7.87 -5.27 -8.19
C ILE A 80 8.39 -6.61 -7.68
N GLU A 81 9.52 -7.09 -8.18
CA GLU A 81 10.05 -8.40 -7.77
C GLU A 81 10.44 -8.43 -6.29
N ARG A 82 10.96 -7.31 -5.75
CA ARG A 82 11.26 -7.22 -4.31
C ARG A 82 10.01 -7.24 -3.45
N GLU A 83 8.97 -6.51 -3.82
CA GLU A 83 7.72 -6.48 -3.06
C GLU A 83 6.94 -7.80 -3.18
N ARG A 84 7.05 -8.51 -4.31
CA ARG A 84 6.51 -9.87 -4.45
C ARG A 84 7.01 -10.79 -3.34
N ASP A 85 8.32 -10.78 -3.07
CA ASP A 85 8.93 -11.58 -1.99
C ASP A 85 8.48 -11.14 -0.59
N VAL A 86 8.17 -9.85 -0.39
CA VAL A 86 7.63 -9.34 0.87
C VAL A 86 6.20 -9.84 1.07
N ILE A 87 5.35 -9.68 0.05
CA ILE A 87 3.93 -10.07 0.07
C ILE A 87 3.79 -11.59 0.25
N LEU A 88 4.63 -12.39 -0.39
CA LEU A 88 4.62 -13.85 -0.20
C LEU A 88 4.90 -14.24 1.26
N ARG A 89 5.87 -13.58 1.90
CA ARG A 89 6.17 -13.81 3.33
C ARG A 89 5.05 -13.33 4.24
N GLU A 90 4.43 -12.19 3.92
CA GLU A 90 3.26 -11.71 4.65
C GLU A 90 2.10 -12.70 4.58
N SER A 91 1.84 -13.27 3.40
CA SER A 91 0.83 -14.33 3.23
C SER A 91 1.08 -15.51 4.16
N GLU A 92 2.34 -15.97 4.27
CA GLU A 92 2.72 -17.05 5.19
C GLU A 92 2.53 -16.68 6.66
N GLU A 93 2.72 -15.41 7.04
CA GLU A 93 2.47 -14.94 8.40
C GLU A 93 0.98 -14.77 8.72
N VAL A 94 0.18 -14.33 7.75
CA VAL A 94 -1.29 -14.22 7.89
C VAL A 94 -1.93 -15.60 8.06
N GLU A 95 -1.44 -16.63 7.38
CA GLU A 95 -1.94 -18.02 7.57
C GLU A 95 -1.81 -18.52 9.02
N LYS A 96 -0.91 -17.94 9.81
CA LYS A 96 -0.74 -18.29 11.24
C LYS A 96 -1.74 -17.54 12.14
N GLN A 97 -2.43 -16.53 11.63
CA GLN A 97 -3.43 -15.74 12.35
C GLN A 97 -4.82 -16.34 12.14
N VAL A 98 -5.23 -17.21 13.06
CA VAL A 98 -6.47 -18.00 12.95
C VAL A 98 -7.72 -17.14 12.74
N GLU A 99 -7.81 -15.96 13.36
CA GLU A 99 -8.97 -15.08 13.22
C GLU A 99 -9.14 -14.60 11.78
N GLU A 100 -8.09 -14.07 11.16
CA GLU A 100 -8.09 -13.61 9.76
C GLU A 100 -8.46 -14.75 8.81
N VAL A 101 -7.83 -15.91 8.96
CA VAL A 101 -8.07 -17.10 8.13
C VAL A 101 -9.53 -17.57 8.21
N VAL A 102 -10.12 -17.53 9.41
CA VAL A 102 -11.54 -17.89 9.59
C VAL A 102 -12.46 -16.90 8.84
N PHE A 103 -12.19 -15.60 8.93
CA PHE A 103 -12.98 -14.60 8.20
C PHE A 103 -12.82 -14.71 6.69
N ASP A 104 -11.62 -15.04 6.19
CA ASP A 104 -11.40 -15.28 4.77
C ASP A 104 -12.15 -16.50 4.25
N HIS A 105 -12.09 -17.63 4.96
CA HIS A 105 -12.88 -18.81 4.59
C HIS A 105 -14.39 -18.57 4.69
N LEU A 106 -14.84 -17.82 5.71
CA LEU A 106 -16.23 -17.43 5.84
C LEU A 106 -16.68 -16.62 4.62
N HIS A 107 -15.90 -15.62 4.21
CA HIS A 107 -16.23 -14.78 3.07
C HIS A 107 -16.26 -15.60 1.76
N ALA A 108 -15.22 -16.41 1.52
CA ALA A 108 -15.12 -17.27 0.34
C ALA A 108 -16.27 -18.29 0.24
N THR A 109 -16.79 -18.77 1.38
CA THR A 109 -17.91 -19.72 1.42
C THR A 109 -19.27 -19.02 1.33
N ALA A 110 -19.41 -17.83 1.89
CA ALA A 110 -20.68 -17.09 1.89
C ALA A 110 -20.99 -16.43 0.53
N PHE A 111 -19.96 -15.98 -0.20
CA PHE A 111 -20.09 -15.20 -1.43
C PHE A 111 -19.46 -15.91 -2.63
N GLN A 112 -19.99 -17.09 -2.98
CA GLN A 112 -19.47 -17.93 -4.07
C GLN A 112 -19.92 -17.50 -5.48
N HIS A 113 -20.78 -16.46 -5.59
CA HIS A 113 -21.45 -16.05 -6.81
C HIS A 113 -21.43 -14.54 -7.00
#